data_AF-A0A0G0Y764-F1
#
_entry.id   AF-A0A0G0Y764-F1
#
_cell.length_a   1.000
_cell.length_b   1.000
_cell.length_c   1.000
_cell.angle_alpha   90.00
_cell.angle_beta   90.00
_cell.angle_gamma   90.00
#
_symmetry.space_group_name_H-M   'P 1'
#
loop_
_entity.id
_entity.type
_entity.pdbx_description
1 polymer ?
#
loop_
_entity_poly.entity_id
_entity_poly.type
_entity_poly.pdbx_seq_one_letter_code
_entity_poly.pdbx_strand_id
1 'polypeptide(L)'
;MTKSSPLPSSVNRLPNGSVEITFTIPWISIQKGYEYEVKKAVAEAELPGFRKGKAPKSEVEAKLDKSKLYSHTLEHLVPTEYSKAVEEQHLKPVLYPSITVKEGQEGKDWIFVATTCEAPEVVLPDELKGEIDWLVKNSKVTLPQLIVEAEADHRIAALAENLSKLGLTVDKYLQTKKITAENLRADTLKTAQVELSIEFVLQKVQVVKSLPDRKSTLDFLTTLSGVV
;
A
#
# COMPACT_ATOMS: atom_id res chain seq x y z
N MET A 1 -17.93 -2.10 -33.95
CA MET A 1 -17.69 -2.10 -32.49
C MET A 1 -16.20 -2.07 -32.27
N THR A 2 -15.64 -0.87 -32.11
CA THR A 2 -14.21 -0.65 -31.91
C THR A 2 -13.82 -1.21 -30.55
N LYS A 3 -12.99 -2.26 -30.54
CA LYS A 3 -12.22 -2.63 -29.36
C LYS A 3 -11.28 -1.45 -29.09
N SER A 4 -11.69 -0.52 -28.24
CA SER A 4 -10.74 0.45 -27.69
C SER A 4 -9.81 -0.37 -26.81
N SER A 5 -8.59 -0.64 -27.28
CA SER A 5 -7.55 -1.15 -26.41
C SER A 5 -7.40 -0.17 -25.24
N PRO A 6 -7.33 -0.65 -23.99
CA PRO A 6 -7.12 0.25 -22.86
C PRO A 6 -5.87 1.10 -23.13
N LEU A 7 -5.96 2.38 -22.75
CA LEU A 7 -4.80 3.27 -22.78
C LEU A 7 -3.66 2.64 -21.97
N PRO A 8 -2.41 2.74 -22.45
CA PRO A 8 -1.26 2.21 -21.70
C PRO A 8 -1.21 2.86 -20.32
N SER A 9 -0.84 2.09 -19.32
CA SER A 9 -0.63 2.64 -17.97
C SER A 9 0.52 3.65 -17.98
N SER A 10 0.52 4.59 -17.03
CA SER A 10 1.60 5.56 -16.88
C SER A 10 2.05 5.65 -15.43
N VAL A 11 3.33 5.99 -15.25
CA VAL A 11 3.98 6.02 -13.94
C VAL A 11 4.61 7.37 -13.70
N ASN A 12 4.36 7.95 -12.53
CA ASN A 12 4.98 9.16 -12.04
C ASN A 12 5.72 8.85 -10.72
N ARG A 13 7.03 9.13 -10.68
CA ARG A 13 7.86 8.93 -9.48
C ARG A 13 8.01 10.27 -8.75
N LEU A 14 7.59 10.31 -7.50
CA LEU A 14 7.54 11.52 -6.69
C LEU A 14 8.82 11.74 -5.87
N PRO A 15 9.17 13.00 -5.52
CA PRO A 15 10.36 13.31 -4.72
C PRO A 15 10.42 12.64 -3.34
N ASN A 16 9.25 12.30 -2.77
CA ASN A 16 9.15 11.60 -1.49
C ASN A 16 9.31 10.07 -1.60
N GLY A 17 9.74 9.57 -2.76
CA GLY A 17 9.96 8.14 -3.04
C GLY A 17 8.70 7.34 -3.39
N SER A 18 7.54 7.99 -3.38
CA SER A 18 6.28 7.37 -3.81
C SER A 18 6.19 7.27 -5.33
N VAL A 19 5.34 6.36 -5.79
CA VAL A 19 5.05 6.08 -7.19
C VAL A 19 3.55 6.17 -7.39
N GLU A 20 3.11 6.98 -8.34
CA GLU A 20 1.72 7.05 -8.78
C GLU A 20 1.58 6.32 -10.12
N ILE A 21 0.67 5.37 -10.16
CA ILE A 21 0.38 4.55 -11.33
C ILE A 21 -1.02 4.94 -11.80
N THR A 22 -1.09 5.55 -12.99
CA THR A 22 -2.37 5.84 -13.63
C THR A 22 -2.73 4.69 -14.56
N PHE A 23 -3.93 4.15 -14.40
CA PHE A 23 -4.44 3.08 -15.25
C PHE A 23 -5.91 3.30 -15.56
N THR A 24 -6.34 2.74 -16.70
CA THR A 24 -7.67 2.97 -17.24
C THR A 24 -8.44 1.66 -17.29
N ILE A 25 -9.66 1.66 -16.76
CA ILE A 25 -10.58 0.55 -16.88
C ILE A 25 -11.61 0.90 -17.97
N PRO A 26 -11.67 0.12 -19.08
CA PRO A 26 -12.62 0.38 -20.15
C PRO A 26 -14.06 0.36 -19.65
N TRP A 27 -14.89 1.30 -20.14
CA TRP A 27 -16.31 1.38 -19.79
C TRP A 27 -17.02 0.06 -20.04
N ILE A 28 -16.69 -0.63 -21.14
CA ILE A 28 -17.30 -1.91 -21.48
C ILE A 28 -17.06 -2.99 -20.41
N SER A 29 -15.93 -2.95 -19.72
CA SER A 29 -15.62 -3.88 -18.62
C SER A 29 -16.42 -3.52 -17.38
N ILE A 30 -16.49 -2.23 -17.04
CA ILE A 30 -17.29 -1.71 -15.93
C ILE A 30 -18.77 -2.01 -16.14
N GLN A 31 -19.30 -1.71 -17.33
CA GLN A 31 -20.69 -1.97 -17.69
C GLN A 31 -21.03 -3.45 -17.56
N LYS A 32 -20.17 -4.36 -18.05
CA LYS A 32 -20.39 -5.81 -17.91
C LYS A 32 -20.39 -6.25 -16.45
N GLY A 33 -19.47 -5.75 -15.64
CA GLY A 33 -19.42 -6.05 -14.20
C GLY A 33 -20.66 -5.51 -13.47
N TYR A 34 -21.06 -4.29 -13.79
CA TYR A 34 -22.26 -3.67 -13.24
C TYR A 34 -23.53 -4.46 -13.59
N GLU A 35 -23.69 -4.86 -14.86
CA GLU A 35 -24.82 -5.69 -15.30
C GLU A 35 -24.85 -7.06 -14.59
N TYR A 36 -23.69 -7.62 -14.26
CA TYR A 36 -23.57 -8.84 -13.47
C TYR A 36 -24.04 -8.61 -12.02
N GLU A 37 -23.57 -7.54 -11.37
CA GLU A 37 -23.99 -7.18 -10.00
C GLU A 37 -25.49 -6.88 -9.93
N VAL A 38 -26.06 -6.20 -10.93
CA VAL A 38 -27.52 -5.99 -11.03
C VAL A 38 -28.26 -7.32 -11.10
N LYS A 39 -27.83 -8.26 -11.95
CA LYS A 39 -28.49 -9.58 -12.07
C LYS A 39 -28.46 -10.34 -10.75
N LYS A 40 -27.34 -10.30 -10.04
CA LYS A 40 -27.17 -10.92 -8.73
C LYS A 40 -28.09 -10.27 -7.69
N ALA A 41 -28.08 -8.94 -7.61
CA ALA A 41 -28.94 -8.18 -6.70
C ALA A 41 -30.43 -8.47 -6.95
N VAL A 42 -30.87 -8.56 -8.21
CA VAL A 42 -32.26 -8.92 -8.56
C VAL A 42 -32.61 -10.34 -8.12
N ALA A 43 -31.70 -11.30 -8.28
CA ALA A 43 -31.92 -12.68 -7.85
C ALA A 43 -32.02 -12.81 -6.31
N GLU A 44 -31.32 -11.95 -5.58
CA GLU A 44 -31.28 -11.95 -4.12
C GLU A 44 -32.31 -11.01 -3.47
N ALA A 45 -32.94 -10.12 -4.26
CA ALA A 45 -33.84 -9.09 -3.76
C ALA A 45 -35.07 -9.66 -3.06
N GLU A 46 -35.37 -9.06 -1.92
CA GLU A 46 -36.58 -9.30 -1.12
C GLU A 46 -37.39 -8.01 -1.10
N LEU A 47 -38.46 -7.98 -1.89
CA LEU A 47 -39.40 -6.85 -1.92
C LEU A 47 -40.70 -7.24 -1.21
N PRO A 48 -41.30 -6.33 -0.41
CA PRO A 48 -42.59 -6.59 0.22
C PRO A 48 -43.64 -7.02 -0.82
N GLY A 49 -44.33 -8.13 -0.55
CA GLY A 49 -45.33 -8.70 -1.46
C GLY A 49 -44.79 -9.68 -2.51
N PHE A 50 -43.47 -9.81 -2.66
CA PHE A 50 -42.84 -10.78 -3.56
C PHE A 50 -41.97 -11.78 -2.79
N ARG A 51 -42.02 -13.05 -3.18
CA ARG A 51 -41.05 -14.04 -2.70
C ARG A 51 -39.65 -13.67 -3.21
N LYS A 52 -38.62 -13.92 -2.41
CA LYS A 52 -37.20 -13.71 -2.77
C LYS A 52 -36.91 -14.08 -4.23
N GLY A 53 -36.35 -13.12 -4.98
CA GLY A 53 -35.98 -13.28 -6.40
C GLY A 53 -37.15 -13.40 -7.39
N LYS A 54 -38.40 -13.18 -6.95
CA LYS A 54 -39.62 -13.22 -7.81
C LYS A 54 -40.24 -11.84 -8.06
N ALA A 55 -39.63 -10.78 -7.54
CA ALA A 55 -40.09 -9.43 -7.83
C ALA A 55 -39.77 -9.03 -9.28
N PRO A 56 -40.59 -8.17 -9.92
CA PRO A 56 -40.31 -7.66 -11.25
C PRO A 56 -38.97 -6.92 -11.31
N LYS A 57 -38.17 -7.22 -12.32
CA LYS A 57 -36.81 -6.66 -12.49
C LYS A 57 -36.78 -5.13 -12.42
N SER A 58 -37.72 -4.45 -13.08
CA SER A 58 -37.81 -2.99 -13.12
C SER A 58 -38.09 -2.34 -11.76
N GLU A 59 -38.89 -3.00 -10.91
CA GLU A 59 -39.22 -2.54 -9.55
C GLU A 59 -38.00 -2.68 -8.62
N VAL A 60 -37.25 -3.78 -8.77
CA VAL A 60 -36.02 -4.01 -8.01
C VAL A 60 -34.96 -2.99 -8.41
N GLU A 61 -34.68 -2.85 -9.71
CA GLU A 61 -33.67 -1.92 -10.24
C GLU A 61 -33.91 -0.47 -9.80
N ALA A 62 -35.17 -0.04 -9.69
CA ALA A 62 -35.53 1.30 -9.22
C ALA A 62 -35.17 1.55 -7.75
N LYS A 63 -34.97 0.49 -6.95
CA LYS A 63 -34.60 0.56 -5.53
C LYS A 63 -33.13 0.23 -5.26
N LEU A 64 -32.39 -0.25 -6.27
CA LEU A 64 -30.98 -0.59 -6.12
C LEU A 64 -30.13 0.68 -5.94
N ASP A 65 -29.18 0.60 -5.01
CA ASP A 65 -28.16 1.61 -4.84
C ASP A 65 -27.08 1.43 -5.92
N LYS A 66 -27.16 2.25 -6.98
CA LYS A 66 -26.19 2.21 -8.08
C LYS A 66 -24.75 2.37 -7.60
N SER A 67 -24.52 3.19 -6.56
CA SER A 67 -23.17 3.44 -6.03
C SER A 67 -22.56 2.16 -5.45
N LYS A 68 -23.36 1.38 -4.72
CA LYS A 68 -22.92 0.07 -4.18
C LYS A 68 -22.63 -0.93 -5.28
N LEU A 69 -23.46 -0.99 -6.32
CA LEU A 69 -23.24 -1.89 -7.45
C LEU A 69 -21.96 -1.57 -8.22
N TYR A 70 -21.68 -0.28 -8.46
CA TYR A 70 -20.39 0.13 -9.01
C TYR A 70 -19.24 -0.18 -8.06
N SER A 71 -19.40 0.06 -6.76
CA SER A 71 -18.37 -0.25 -5.77
C SER A 71 -17.99 -1.74 -5.81
N HIS A 72 -18.98 -2.64 -5.75
CA HIS A 72 -18.75 -4.09 -5.88
C HIS A 72 -18.14 -4.50 -7.22
N THR A 73 -18.56 -3.85 -8.30
CA THR A 73 -17.95 -4.07 -9.62
C THR A 73 -16.46 -3.74 -9.60
N LEU A 74 -16.10 -2.61 -9.00
CA LEU A 74 -14.73 -2.12 -8.94
C LEU A 74 -13.85 -2.92 -7.96
N GLU A 75 -14.42 -3.48 -6.88
CA GLU A 75 -13.72 -4.37 -5.95
C GLU A 75 -13.00 -5.53 -6.67
N HIS A 76 -13.52 -5.98 -7.82
CA HIS A 76 -12.91 -7.03 -8.63
C HIS A 76 -12.07 -6.51 -9.81
N LEU A 77 -12.55 -5.46 -10.48
CA LEU A 77 -11.87 -4.93 -11.68
C LEU A 77 -10.59 -4.18 -11.32
N VAL A 78 -10.61 -3.36 -10.27
CA VAL A 78 -9.48 -2.50 -9.89
C VAL A 78 -8.23 -3.30 -9.54
N PRO A 79 -8.27 -4.35 -8.68
CA PRO A 79 -7.07 -5.15 -8.39
C PRO A 79 -6.49 -5.82 -9.62
N THR A 80 -7.35 -6.29 -10.52
CA THR A 80 -6.94 -6.96 -11.75
C THR A 80 -6.22 -6.00 -12.70
N GLU A 81 -6.79 -4.83 -12.96
CA GLU A 81 -6.19 -3.84 -13.86
C GLU A 81 -4.96 -3.16 -13.24
N TYR A 82 -4.95 -2.95 -11.92
CA TYR A 82 -3.75 -2.52 -11.19
C TYR A 82 -2.59 -3.51 -11.35
N SER A 83 -2.86 -4.81 -11.19
CA SER A 83 -1.82 -5.84 -11.30
C SER A 83 -1.20 -5.85 -12.70
N LYS A 84 -2.02 -5.71 -13.75
CA LYS A 84 -1.52 -5.56 -15.13
C LYS A 84 -0.66 -4.31 -15.32
N ALA A 85 -1.06 -3.18 -14.74
CA ALA A 85 -0.29 -1.94 -14.83
C ALA A 85 1.06 -2.08 -14.10
N VAL A 86 1.11 -2.76 -12.96
CA VAL A 86 2.37 -3.07 -12.25
C VAL A 86 3.29 -3.94 -13.11
N GLU A 87 2.75 -4.99 -13.75
CA GLU A 87 3.50 -5.88 -14.64
C GLU A 87 4.02 -5.18 -15.89
N GLU A 88 3.17 -4.40 -16.57
CA GLU A 88 3.50 -3.60 -17.76
C GLU A 88 4.66 -2.63 -17.50
N GLN A 89 4.69 -2.06 -16.30
CA GLN A 89 5.68 -1.06 -15.89
C GLN A 89 6.87 -1.66 -15.15
N HIS A 90 6.92 -2.99 -15.00
CA HIS A 90 7.96 -3.74 -14.28
C HIS A 90 8.22 -3.23 -12.86
N LEU A 91 7.16 -2.77 -12.18
CA LEU A 91 7.24 -2.23 -10.84
C LEU A 91 7.29 -3.36 -9.81
N LYS A 92 7.92 -3.09 -8.66
CA LYS A 92 7.96 -3.97 -7.49
C LYS A 92 7.42 -3.25 -6.26
N PRO A 93 6.10 -2.98 -6.20
CA PRO A 93 5.48 -2.37 -5.04
C PRO A 93 5.76 -3.19 -3.78
N VAL A 94 6.15 -2.51 -2.71
CA VAL A 94 6.36 -3.14 -1.39
C VAL A 94 5.22 -2.85 -0.42
N LEU A 95 4.30 -1.97 -0.80
CA LEU A 95 3.07 -1.66 -0.08
C LEU A 95 1.85 -1.85 -0.99
N TYR A 96 0.73 -2.20 -0.37
CA TYR A 96 -0.56 -2.12 -1.06
C TYR A 96 -0.85 -0.68 -1.47
N PRO A 97 -1.35 -0.45 -2.69
CA PRO A 97 -1.61 0.89 -3.18
C PRO A 97 -2.83 1.51 -2.49
N SER A 98 -2.78 2.83 -2.27
CA SER A 98 -3.98 3.64 -2.10
C SER A 98 -4.53 3.97 -3.48
N ILE A 99 -5.77 3.58 -3.77
CA ILE A 99 -6.38 3.76 -5.09
C ILE A 99 -7.48 4.80 -5.03
N THR A 100 -7.45 5.74 -5.96
CA THR A 100 -8.44 6.80 -6.11
C THR A 100 -8.99 6.84 -7.53
N VAL A 101 -10.26 7.20 -7.67
CA VAL A 101 -10.89 7.47 -8.98
C VAL A 101 -10.52 8.89 -9.37
N LYS A 102 -9.76 9.04 -10.47
CA LYS A 102 -9.42 10.34 -11.04
C LYS A 102 -10.54 10.85 -11.94
N GLU A 103 -11.07 9.97 -12.80
CA GLU A 103 -12.20 10.26 -13.68
C GLU A 103 -13.14 9.06 -13.74
N GLY A 104 -14.43 9.28 -13.48
CA GLY A 104 -15.45 8.25 -13.54
C GLY A 104 -16.76 8.83 -14.04
N GLN A 105 -17.05 8.65 -15.32
CA GLN A 105 -18.29 9.09 -15.96
C GLN A 105 -18.93 7.92 -16.70
N GLU A 106 -20.25 7.75 -16.59
CA GLU A 106 -20.95 6.71 -17.34
C GLU A 106 -20.78 6.90 -18.85
N GLY A 107 -20.59 5.79 -19.57
CA GLY A 107 -20.35 5.81 -21.01
C GLY A 107 -18.91 6.16 -21.42
N LYS A 108 -18.01 6.41 -20.47
CA LYS A 108 -16.59 6.66 -20.71
C LYS A 108 -15.72 5.72 -19.88
N ASP A 109 -14.50 5.50 -20.35
CA ASP A 109 -13.50 4.73 -19.60
C ASP A 109 -13.16 5.46 -18.29
N TRP A 110 -12.94 4.71 -17.21
CA TRP A 110 -12.63 5.30 -15.91
C TRP A 110 -11.12 5.27 -15.68
N ILE A 111 -10.61 6.37 -15.12
CA ILE A 111 -9.19 6.55 -14.85
C ILE A 111 -8.97 6.48 -13.35
N PHE A 112 -8.04 5.64 -12.94
CA PHE A 112 -7.66 5.43 -11.55
C PHE A 112 -6.20 5.85 -11.35
N VAL A 113 -5.90 6.31 -10.13
CA VAL A 113 -4.54 6.56 -9.68
C VAL A 113 -4.28 5.68 -8.46
N ALA A 114 -3.30 4.79 -8.58
CA ALA A 114 -2.78 3.98 -7.49
C ALA A 114 -1.46 4.58 -6.98
N THR A 115 -1.41 4.95 -5.71
CA THR A 115 -0.21 5.49 -5.06
C THR A 115 0.40 4.41 -4.17
N THR A 116 1.66 4.05 -4.43
CA THR A 116 2.44 3.08 -3.67
C THR A 116 3.92 3.49 -3.66
N CYS A 117 4.84 2.61 -3.28
CA CYS A 117 6.28 2.80 -3.41
C CYS A 117 6.99 1.44 -3.60
N GLU A 118 8.20 1.49 -4.13
CA GLU A 118 9.10 0.35 -4.21
C GLU A 118 10.07 0.35 -3.03
N ALA A 119 10.82 -0.74 -2.85
CA ALA A 119 11.93 -0.74 -1.89
C ALA A 119 12.91 0.42 -2.22
N PRO A 120 13.45 1.11 -1.21
CA PRO A 120 14.41 2.18 -1.42
C PRO A 120 15.66 1.68 -2.13
N GLU A 121 16.19 2.52 -3.01
CA GLU A 121 17.54 2.31 -3.52
C GLU A 121 18.56 2.73 -2.45
N VAL A 122 19.50 1.82 -2.19
CA VAL A 122 20.64 2.06 -1.29
C VAL A 122 21.93 2.00 -2.08
N VAL A 123 22.68 3.10 -2.02
CA VAL A 123 24.05 3.20 -2.53
C VAL A 123 24.99 3.25 -1.33
N LEU A 124 25.81 2.21 -1.19
CA LEU A 124 26.84 2.12 -0.15
C LEU A 124 28.07 2.97 -0.53
N PRO A 125 28.87 3.42 0.45
CA PRO A 125 30.19 3.97 0.18
C PRO A 125 31.13 2.91 -0.41
N ASP A 126 32.18 3.36 -1.11
CA ASP A 126 33.19 2.48 -1.71
C ASP A 126 33.94 1.64 -0.65
N GLU A 127 34.23 2.26 0.50
CA GLU A 127 34.82 1.60 1.65
C GLU A 127 33.76 1.35 2.73
N LEU A 128 33.70 0.12 3.24
CA LEU A 128 32.82 -0.22 4.35
C LEU A 128 33.59 -0.17 5.67
N LYS A 129 33.01 0.51 6.66
CA LYS A 129 33.47 0.47 8.06
C LYS A 129 32.49 -0.32 8.90
N GLY A 130 32.97 -0.88 10.01
CA GLY A 130 32.16 -1.74 10.88
C GLY A 130 31.07 -1.04 11.68
N GLU A 131 31.14 0.28 11.80
CA GLU A 131 30.18 1.07 12.56
C GLU A 131 28.90 1.31 11.74
N ILE A 132 27.76 0.81 12.23
CA ILE A 132 26.45 0.94 11.57
C ILE A 132 26.07 2.42 11.38
N ASP A 133 26.26 3.25 12.41
CA ASP A 133 25.99 4.69 12.34
C ASP A 133 26.81 5.38 11.26
N TRP A 134 28.07 4.95 11.08
CA TRP A 134 28.92 5.46 10.02
C TRP A 134 28.39 5.04 8.65
N LEU A 135 28.02 3.75 8.49
CA LEU A 135 27.48 3.23 7.23
C LEU A 135 26.22 3.96 6.80
N VAL A 136 25.26 4.14 7.70
CA VAL A 136 24.00 4.83 7.37
C VAL A 136 24.25 6.28 6.99
N LYS A 137 25.15 6.97 7.69
CA LYS A 137 25.50 8.37 7.38
C LYS A 137 26.21 8.54 6.04
N ASN A 138 27.00 7.55 5.62
CA ASN A 138 27.79 7.59 4.38
C ASN A 138 27.11 6.86 3.21
N SER A 139 25.98 6.20 3.45
CA SER A 139 25.15 5.59 2.41
C SER A 139 24.10 6.59 1.93
N LYS A 140 23.83 6.59 0.62
CA LYS A 140 22.68 7.31 0.07
C LYS A 140 21.48 6.37 0.11
N VAL A 141 20.51 6.67 0.96
CA VAL A 141 19.25 5.94 1.09
C VAL A 141 18.10 6.86 0.68
N THR A 142 17.40 6.53 -0.40
CA THR A 142 16.17 7.24 -0.78
C THR A 142 14.97 6.50 -0.23
N LEU A 143 14.66 6.75 1.05
CA LEU A 143 13.58 6.06 1.75
C LEU A 143 12.21 6.69 1.43
N PRO A 144 11.27 5.96 0.82
CA PRO A 144 9.93 6.47 0.58
C PRO A 144 9.20 6.77 1.88
N GLN A 145 8.59 7.95 1.95
CA GLN A 145 7.83 8.36 3.14
C GLN A 145 6.67 7.40 3.46
N LEU A 146 6.07 6.79 2.43
CA LEU A 146 4.99 5.80 2.62
C LEU A 146 5.41 4.58 3.43
N ILE A 147 6.64 4.07 3.27
CA ILE A 147 7.12 2.92 4.05
C ILE A 147 7.34 3.32 5.51
N VAL A 148 7.85 4.53 5.73
CA VAL A 148 8.07 5.08 7.07
C VAL A 148 6.75 5.27 7.81
N GLU A 149 5.74 5.79 7.12
CA GLU A 149 4.40 5.96 7.66
C GLU A 149 3.75 4.61 7.96
N ALA A 150 3.83 3.65 7.03
CA ALA A 150 3.29 2.31 7.23
C ALA A 150 3.93 1.59 8.43
N GLU A 151 5.26 1.68 8.58
CA GLU A 151 5.98 1.11 9.72
C GLU A 151 5.60 1.79 11.04
N ALA A 152 5.46 3.12 11.04
CA ALA A 152 5.02 3.84 12.22
C ALA A 152 3.60 3.47 12.63
N ASP A 153 2.68 3.36 11.67
CA ASP A 153 1.29 2.94 11.91
C ASP A 153 1.24 1.52 12.47
N HIS A 154 2.03 0.61 11.91
CA HIS A 154 2.15 -0.77 12.40
C HIS A 154 2.62 -0.81 13.87
N ARG A 155 3.66 -0.04 14.22
CA ARG A 155 4.18 0.03 15.60
C ARG A 155 3.17 0.62 16.58
N ILE A 156 2.45 1.67 16.18
CA ILE A 156 1.42 2.30 17.03
C ILE A 156 0.27 1.30 17.26
N ALA A 157 -0.16 0.58 16.23
CA ALA A 157 -1.18 -0.46 16.35
C ALA A 157 -0.72 -1.59 17.29
N ALA A 158 0.52 -2.06 17.13
CA ALA A 158 1.11 -3.08 18.00
C ALA A 158 1.22 -2.60 19.46
N LEU A 159 1.60 -1.34 19.68
CA LEU A 159 1.59 -0.73 21.02
C LEU A 159 0.19 -0.74 21.63
N ALA A 160 -0.83 -0.33 20.86
CA ALA A 160 -2.21 -0.32 21.32
C ALA A 160 -2.70 -1.73 21.71
N GLU A 161 -2.37 -2.74 20.90
CA GLU A 161 -2.69 -4.14 21.18
C GLU A 161 -1.99 -4.63 22.46
N ASN A 162 -0.69 -4.34 22.60
CA ASN A 162 0.08 -4.73 23.78
C ASN A 162 -0.44 -4.04 25.06
N LEU A 163 -0.81 -2.77 25.00
CA LEU A 163 -1.44 -2.06 26.12
C LEU A 163 -2.79 -2.67 26.48
N SER A 164 -3.61 -3.00 25.47
CA SER A 164 -4.91 -3.63 25.68
C SER A 164 -4.76 -4.98 26.42
N LYS A 165 -3.77 -5.80 26.04
CA LYS A 165 -3.44 -7.07 26.74
C LYS A 165 -3.05 -6.87 28.20
N LEU A 166 -2.53 -5.70 28.56
CA LEU A 166 -2.16 -5.32 29.93
C LEU A 166 -3.30 -4.61 30.69
N GLY A 167 -4.50 -4.51 30.11
CA GLY A 167 -5.64 -3.81 30.71
C GLY A 167 -5.49 -2.28 30.71
N LEU A 168 -4.63 -1.74 29.84
CA LEU A 168 -4.37 -0.31 29.70
C LEU A 168 -4.94 0.23 28.38
N THR A 169 -5.26 1.51 28.37
CA THR A 169 -5.63 2.24 27.15
C THR A 169 -4.47 3.10 26.66
N VAL A 170 -4.48 3.42 25.36
CA VAL A 170 -3.51 4.36 24.77
C VAL A 170 -3.57 5.71 25.49
N ASP A 171 -4.77 6.24 25.76
CA ASP A 171 -4.94 7.50 26.48
C ASP A 171 -4.27 7.49 27.86
N LYS A 172 -4.40 6.37 28.60
CA LYS A 172 -3.77 6.25 29.91
C LYS A 172 -2.25 6.21 29.79
N TYR A 173 -1.73 5.49 28.80
CA TYR A 173 -0.30 5.45 28.51
C TYR A 173 0.25 6.85 28.18
N LEU A 174 -0.42 7.58 27.29
CA LEU A 174 -0.07 8.95 26.91
C LEU A 174 -0.06 9.88 28.13
N GLN A 175 -1.09 9.81 28.98
CA GLN A 175 -1.16 10.58 30.23
C GLN A 175 -0.02 10.26 31.19
N THR A 176 0.28 8.98 31.43
CA THR A 176 1.36 8.55 32.32
C THR A 176 2.73 8.99 31.81
N LYS A 177 2.95 8.90 30.50
CA LYS A 177 4.18 9.35 29.84
C LYS A 177 4.25 10.86 29.63
N LYS A 178 3.15 11.59 29.88
CA LYS A 178 3.01 13.03 29.65
C LYS A 178 3.32 13.43 28.20
N ILE A 179 2.89 12.62 27.24
CA ILE A 179 3.04 12.86 25.80
C ILE A 179 1.66 12.93 25.14
N THR A 180 1.59 13.53 23.96
CA THR A 180 0.38 13.54 23.12
C THR A 180 0.44 12.46 22.05
N ALA A 181 -0.69 12.18 21.40
CA ALA A 181 -0.73 11.24 20.28
C ALA A 181 0.14 11.73 19.10
N GLU A 182 0.19 13.04 18.88
CA GLU A 182 1.02 13.67 17.86
C GLU A 182 2.51 13.47 18.15
N ASN A 183 2.93 13.68 19.41
CA ASN A 183 4.32 13.44 19.81
C ASN A 183 4.70 11.95 19.67
N LEU A 184 3.82 11.05 20.11
CA LEU A 184 4.02 9.61 19.93
C LEU A 184 4.22 9.26 18.45
N ARG A 185 3.35 9.79 17.57
CA ARG A 185 3.44 9.55 16.14
C ARG A 185 4.73 10.12 15.56
N ALA A 186 5.09 11.35 15.89
CA ALA A 186 6.30 12.01 15.41
C ALA A 186 7.58 11.25 15.82
N ASP A 187 7.65 10.82 17.09
CA ASP A 187 8.78 10.02 17.59
C ASP A 187 8.85 8.64 16.91
N THR A 188 7.68 8.02 16.68
CA THR A 188 7.61 6.72 16.00
C THR A 188 8.04 6.83 14.54
N LEU A 189 7.61 7.88 13.82
CA LEU A 189 8.05 8.16 12.44
C LEU A 189 9.56 8.35 12.37
N LYS A 190 10.14 9.16 13.27
CA LYS A 190 11.59 9.38 13.33
C LYS A 190 12.35 8.09 13.60
N THR A 191 11.84 7.28 14.51
CA THR A 191 12.45 5.98 14.87
C THR A 191 12.36 5.00 13.71
N ALA A 192 11.19 4.88 13.07
CA ALA A 192 10.98 4.05 11.89
C ALA A 192 11.90 4.45 10.74
N GLN A 193 12.06 5.75 10.47
CA GLN A 193 12.99 6.26 9.46
C GLN A 193 14.43 5.76 9.70
N VAL A 194 14.93 5.88 10.94
CA VAL A 194 16.30 5.47 11.28
C VAL A 194 16.46 3.96 11.17
N GLU A 195 15.55 3.18 11.77
CA GLU A 195 15.65 1.73 11.77
C GLU A 195 15.50 1.13 10.38
N LEU A 196 14.55 1.60 9.58
CA LEU A 196 14.42 1.18 8.18
C LEU A 196 15.68 1.52 7.39
N SER A 197 16.27 2.71 7.59
CA SER A 197 17.52 3.08 6.92
C SER A 197 18.65 2.12 7.28
N ILE A 198 18.77 1.74 8.56
CA ILE A 198 19.72 0.72 9.01
C ILE A 198 19.45 -0.62 8.32
N GLU A 199 18.22 -1.11 8.37
CA GLU A 199 17.87 -2.43 7.81
C GLU A 199 18.11 -2.50 6.31
N PHE A 200 17.73 -1.48 5.54
CA PHE A 200 18.00 -1.47 4.10
C PHE A 200 19.50 -1.35 3.77
N VAL A 201 20.28 -0.61 4.57
CA VAL A 201 21.75 -0.57 4.43
C VAL A 201 22.37 -1.93 4.73
N LEU A 202 21.97 -2.57 5.83
CA LEU A 202 22.43 -3.91 6.17
C LEU A 202 22.06 -4.93 5.09
N GLN A 203 20.82 -4.88 4.59
CA GLN A 203 20.38 -5.75 3.49
C GLN A 203 21.22 -5.51 2.23
N LYS A 204 21.55 -4.27 1.91
CA LYS A 204 22.42 -3.95 0.78
C LYS A 204 23.83 -4.51 0.97
N VAL A 205 24.42 -4.40 2.16
CA VAL A 205 25.72 -5.00 2.49
C VAL A 205 25.63 -6.53 2.36
N GLN A 206 24.58 -7.14 2.91
CA GLN A 206 24.34 -8.58 2.82
C GLN A 206 24.36 -9.07 1.37
N VAL A 207 23.62 -8.39 0.49
CA VAL A 207 23.57 -8.74 -0.95
C VAL A 207 24.92 -8.54 -1.63
N VAL A 208 25.58 -7.39 -1.42
CA VAL A 208 26.88 -7.07 -2.05
C VAL A 208 27.99 -8.02 -1.60
N LYS A 209 27.96 -8.45 -0.34
CA LYS A 209 28.93 -9.38 0.23
C LYS A 209 28.51 -10.85 0.12
N SER A 210 27.33 -11.12 -0.45
CA SER A 210 26.76 -12.47 -0.57
C SER A 210 26.69 -13.22 0.77
N LEU A 211 26.30 -12.51 1.83
CA LEU A 211 26.18 -13.06 3.18
C LEU A 211 24.82 -13.76 3.35
N PRO A 212 24.76 -14.87 4.09
CA PRO A 212 23.57 -15.72 4.14
C PRO A 212 22.41 -15.06 4.88
N ASP A 213 22.70 -14.28 5.91
CA ASP A 213 21.69 -13.68 6.78
C ASP A 213 22.18 -12.36 7.42
N ARG A 214 21.24 -11.72 8.12
CA ARG A 214 21.48 -10.49 8.87
C ARG A 214 22.56 -10.68 9.94
N LYS A 215 22.60 -11.83 10.62
CA LYS A 215 23.58 -12.09 11.68
C LYS A 215 25.01 -12.08 11.12
N SER A 216 25.23 -12.80 10.03
CA SER A 216 26.52 -12.87 9.33
C SER A 216 26.95 -11.51 8.79
N THR A 217 25.98 -10.66 8.44
CA THR A 217 26.22 -9.27 8.06
C THR A 217 26.73 -8.43 9.23
N LEU A 218 26.11 -8.56 10.40
CA LEU A 218 26.59 -7.90 11.61
C LEU A 218 27.96 -8.41 12.05
N ASP A 219 28.18 -9.72 12.01
CA ASP A 219 29.47 -10.34 12.34
C ASP A 219 30.57 -9.80 11.41
N PHE A 220 30.31 -9.74 10.10
CA PHE A 220 31.21 -9.13 9.13
C PHE A 220 31.54 -7.67 9.47
N LEU A 221 30.55 -6.85 9.78
CA LEU A 221 30.78 -5.45 10.15
C LEU A 221 31.59 -5.34 11.45
N THR A 222 31.31 -6.16 12.45
CA THR A 222 32.07 -6.22 13.69
C THR A 222 33.55 -6.57 13.45
N THR A 223 33.85 -7.44 12.48
CA THR A 223 35.26 -7.72 12.11
C THR A 223 35.96 -6.49 11.53
N LEU A 224 35.25 -5.59 10.84
CA LEU A 224 35.80 -4.36 10.27
C LEU A 224 36.04 -3.26 11.31
N SER A 225 35.29 -3.25 12.42
CA SER A 225 35.49 -2.27 13.49
C SER A 225 36.60 -2.66 14.47
N GLY A 226 37.12 -3.90 14.37
CA GLY A 226 38.17 -4.40 15.27
C GLY A 226 37.68 -4.72 16.68
N VAL A 227 36.36 -4.79 16.89
CA VAL A 227 35.74 -5.19 18.16
C VAL A 227 35.51 -6.70 18.09
N VAL A 228 36.45 -7.51 18.58
CA VAL A 228 36.30 -8.98 18.69
C VAL A 228 35.73 -9.35 20.06
#